data_AF-A0A7S2R4I6-F1
#
_entry.id   AF-A0A7S2R4I6-F1
#
_cell.length_a   1.000
_cell.length_b   1.000
_cell.length_c   1.000
_cell.angle_alpha   90.00
_cell.angle_beta   90.00
_cell.angle_gamma   90.00
#
_symmetry.space_group_name_H-M   'P 1'
#
loop_
_entity.id
_entity.type
_entity.pdbx_description
1 polymer ?
#
loop_
_entity_poly.entity_id
_entity_poly.type
_entity_poly.pdbx_seq_one_letter_code
_entity_poly.pdbx_strand_id
1 'polypeptide(L)'
;MVDAGMVAQLDPKESSNFVGLIAALGEGDGTKAALYLLQFTSPQPQDEPWYTHDDGLTCQISPQQRIEFTKDVVALFANVCAGYGTNVDVGEVLRGVLELVKRYSLRIDANYATLVVNVLCIEGLARRVCPTYNVLDAAKPLLQSRSHFLSTRTTIDNDDDNDNHHHGIGEICKRLRRKFRKIIIRILTPIVYMKKNWMDDQFFNRLREQQNKTQQTSMNTGWVLKRMIFLFEYAVRIFATLLAAQQATTLVSSVSFSKQEPQQQEISSCLIPQEEGEDENNTL
;
A
#
# COMPACT_ATOMS: atom_id res chain seq x y z
N MET A 1 -7.71 -1.10 12.16
CA MET A 1 -6.88 -0.04 11.53
C MET A 1 -6.53 0.96 12.60
N VAL A 2 -5.25 1.23 12.81
CA VAL A 2 -4.75 2.16 13.84
C VAL A 2 -4.17 3.44 13.20
N ASP A 3 -3.82 3.39 11.91
CA ASP A 3 -3.29 4.52 11.16
C ASP A 3 -4.33 5.04 10.15
N ALA A 4 -4.51 6.37 10.12
CA ALA A 4 -5.38 7.10 9.21
C ALA A 4 -4.66 8.29 8.54
N GLY A 5 -3.31 8.35 8.62
CA GLY A 5 -2.52 9.48 8.15
C GLY A 5 -2.51 9.70 6.63
N MET A 6 -3.01 8.73 5.85
CA MET A 6 -3.01 8.76 4.38
C MET A 6 -4.41 8.73 3.75
N VAL A 7 -5.42 9.18 4.50
CA VAL A 7 -6.81 9.25 4.00
C VAL A 7 -6.95 10.41 3.02
N ALA A 8 -7.38 10.11 1.80
CA ALA A 8 -7.80 11.10 0.81
C ALA A 8 -9.32 11.21 0.80
N GLN A 9 -9.85 12.43 0.78
CA GLN A 9 -11.26 12.68 0.53
C GLN A 9 -11.45 12.99 -0.94
N LEU A 10 -12.32 12.24 -1.62
CA LEU A 10 -12.57 12.40 -3.04
C LEU A 10 -13.99 12.90 -3.28
N ASP A 11 -14.12 13.82 -4.21
CA ASP A 11 -15.41 14.14 -4.80
C ASP A 11 -15.90 13.00 -5.74
N PRO A 12 -17.18 13.01 -6.14
CA PRO A 12 -17.72 11.97 -7.02
C PRO A 12 -17.01 11.84 -8.38
N LYS A 13 -16.50 12.94 -8.94
CA LYS A 13 -15.80 12.99 -10.23
C LYS A 13 -14.39 12.43 -10.08
N GLU A 14 -13.63 12.88 -9.09
CA GLU A 14 -12.30 12.36 -8.78
C GLU A 14 -12.34 10.85 -8.51
N SER A 15 -13.33 10.42 -7.72
CA SER A 15 -13.54 9.00 -7.42
C SER A 15 -13.90 8.20 -8.68
N SER A 16 -14.71 8.78 -9.59
CA SER A 16 -15.04 8.15 -10.87
C SER A 16 -13.81 8.02 -11.76
N ASN A 17 -13.02 9.08 -11.89
CA ASN A 17 -11.83 9.11 -12.73
C ASN A 17 -10.78 8.11 -12.23
N PHE A 18 -10.56 8.06 -10.90
CA PHE A 18 -9.62 7.12 -10.30
C PHE A 18 -10.07 5.66 -10.52
N VAL A 19 -11.35 5.35 -10.28
CA VAL A 19 -11.88 4.01 -10.53
C VAL A 19 -11.80 3.67 -12.02
N GLY A 20 -12.07 4.63 -12.89
CA GLY A 20 -11.91 4.50 -14.34
C GLY A 20 -10.49 4.15 -14.75
N LEU A 21 -9.50 4.80 -14.15
CA LEU A 21 -8.08 4.48 -14.38
C LEU A 21 -7.77 3.04 -13.97
N ILE A 22 -8.11 2.63 -12.75
CA ILE A 22 -7.81 1.26 -12.29
C ILE A 22 -8.56 0.22 -13.13
N ALA A 23 -9.78 0.52 -13.58
CA ALA A 23 -10.51 -0.32 -14.52
C ALA A 23 -9.80 -0.43 -15.87
N ALA A 24 -9.26 0.68 -16.40
CA ALA A 24 -8.49 0.68 -17.63
C ALA A 24 -7.20 -0.15 -17.53
N LEU A 25 -6.51 -0.12 -16.36
CA LEU A 25 -5.39 -1.04 -16.08
C LEU A 25 -5.84 -2.49 -16.15
N GLY A 26 -6.99 -2.81 -15.54
CA GLY A 26 -7.57 -4.13 -15.59
C GLY A 26 -7.95 -4.58 -17.01
N GLU A 27 -8.39 -3.65 -17.85
CA GLU A 27 -8.71 -3.92 -19.26
C GLU A 27 -7.48 -3.94 -20.17
N GLY A 28 -6.31 -3.50 -19.68
CA GLY A 28 -5.13 -3.26 -20.53
C GLY A 28 -5.33 -2.14 -21.55
N ASP A 29 -6.28 -1.23 -21.29
CA ASP A 29 -6.68 -0.18 -22.24
C ASP A 29 -5.92 1.14 -21.97
N GLY A 30 -4.77 1.29 -22.63
CA GLY A 30 -3.94 2.49 -22.51
C GLY A 30 -4.63 3.78 -22.98
N THR A 31 -5.60 3.67 -23.90
CA THR A 31 -6.32 4.85 -24.41
C THR A 31 -7.27 5.39 -23.34
N LYS A 32 -8.04 4.51 -22.70
CA LYS A 32 -8.88 4.88 -21.55
C LYS A 32 -8.03 5.35 -20.37
N ALA A 33 -6.89 4.70 -20.12
CA ALA A 33 -6.00 5.13 -19.05
C ALA A 33 -5.49 6.56 -19.28
N ALA A 34 -5.04 6.90 -20.49
CA ALA A 34 -4.63 8.26 -20.83
C ALA A 34 -5.76 9.28 -20.64
N LEU A 35 -6.99 8.92 -21.05
CA LEU A 35 -8.16 9.77 -20.86
C LEU A 35 -8.39 10.09 -19.37
N TYR A 36 -8.40 9.09 -18.49
CA TYR A 36 -8.58 9.32 -17.06
C TYR A 36 -7.40 10.07 -16.44
N LEU A 37 -6.17 9.82 -16.91
CA LEU A 37 -4.98 10.53 -16.45
C LEU A 37 -5.04 12.03 -16.73
N LEU A 38 -5.47 12.40 -17.94
CA LEU A 38 -5.69 13.81 -18.32
C LEU A 38 -6.82 14.46 -17.52
N GLN A 39 -7.72 13.69 -16.93
CA GLN A 39 -8.79 14.21 -16.08
C GLN A 39 -8.37 14.45 -14.62
N PHE A 40 -7.16 14.02 -14.21
CA PHE A 40 -6.59 14.36 -12.89
C PHE A 40 -5.83 15.68 -12.88
N THR A 41 -5.61 16.28 -14.05
CA THR A 41 -5.07 17.62 -14.10
C THR A 41 -6.17 18.63 -13.79
N SER A 42 -6.03 19.36 -12.68
CA SER A 42 -6.96 20.43 -12.34
C SER A 42 -7.00 21.47 -13.47
N PRO A 43 -8.19 21.85 -13.97
CA PRO A 43 -8.30 23.05 -14.78
C PRO A 43 -7.84 24.21 -13.91
N GLN A 44 -6.79 24.91 -14.35
CA GLN A 44 -6.44 26.18 -13.74
C GLN A 44 -7.65 27.12 -13.89
N PRO A 45 -8.08 27.84 -12.83
CA PRO A 45 -9.15 28.81 -12.97
C PRO A 45 -8.78 29.76 -14.10
N GLN A 46 -9.61 29.84 -15.14
CA GLN A 46 -9.41 30.75 -16.27
C GLN A 46 -9.66 32.22 -15.86
N ASP A 47 -10.16 32.44 -14.64
CA ASP A 47 -10.76 33.70 -14.20
C ASP A 47 -10.02 34.42 -13.05
N GLU A 48 -8.79 34.02 -12.69
CA GLU A 48 -7.97 34.74 -11.69
C GLU A 48 -6.78 35.45 -12.39
N PRO A 49 -6.89 36.75 -12.70
CA PRO A 49 -5.95 37.45 -13.59
C PRO A 49 -4.57 37.78 -12.98
N TRP A 50 -4.27 37.34 -11.76
CA TRP A 50 -3.11 37.88 -11.02
C TRP A 50 -2.15 36.86 -10.40
N TYR A 51 -2.35 35.56 -10.59
CA TYR A 51 -1.37 34.53 -10.20
C TYR A 51 -0.72 33.89 -11.43
N THR A 52 0.08 34.69 -12.15
CA THR A 52 1.20 34.15 -12.91
C THR A 52 2.25 33.67 -11.91
N HIS A 53 2.43 32.36 -11.81
CA HIS A 53 3.60 31.80 -11.13
C HIS A 53 4.86 32.37 -11.83
N ASP A 54 5.80 32.87 -11.04
CA ASP A 54 7.08 33.50 -11.47
C ASP A 54 8.03 32.52 -12.20
N ASP A 55 7.60 31.28 -12.43
CA ASP A 55 8.35 30.24 -13.15
C ASP A 55 7.97 30.10 -14.64
N GLY A 56 7.01 30.89 -15.13
CA GLY A 56 6.60 30.88 -16.54
C GLY A 56 5.95 29.58 -17.02
N LEU A 57 5.59 28.66 -16.11
CA LEU A 57 5.03 27.37 -16.46
C LEU A 57 3.50 27.45 -16.57
N THR A 58 2.99 27.99 -17.68
CA THR A 58 1.55 27.89 -18.03
C THR A 58 1.11 26.42 -17.98
N CYS A 59 0.25 26.06 -17.03
CA CYS A 59 -0.09 24.68 -16.69
C CYS A 59 -1.15 24.07 -17.61
N GLN A 60 -1.05 24.34 -18.90
CA GLN A 60 -1.96 23.81 -19.90
C GLN A 60 -1.16 22.94 -20.85
N ILE A 61 -1.33 21.62 -20.72
CA ILE A 61 -0.83 20.69 -21.72
C ILE A 61 -1.44 21.07 -23.08
N SER A 62 -0.59 21.25 -24.09
CA SER A 62 -1.06 21.65 -25.43
C SER A 62 -1.85 20.50 -26.10
N PRO A 63 -2.68 20.79 -27.11
CA PRO A 63 -3.34 19.73 -27.88
C PRO A 63 -2.37 18.72 -28.47
N GLN A 64 -1.20 19.16 -28.97
CA GLN A 64 -0.17 18.25 -29.46
C GLN A 64 0.41 17.38 -28.34
N GLN A 65 0.75 17.99 -27.20
CA GLN A 65 1.29 17.25 -26.06
C GLN A 65 0.28 16.24 -25.51
N ARG A 66 -1.03 16.50 -25.56
CA ARG A 66 -2.07 15.50 -25.19
C ARG A 66 -2.03 14.28 -26.09
N ILE A 67 -1.84 14.47 -27.39
CA ILE A 67 -1.74 13.37 -28.37
C ILE A 67 -0.48 12.56 -28.10
N GLU A 68 0.65 13.22 -27.90
CA GLU A 68 1.93 12.58 -27.58
C GLU A 68 1.88 11.82 -26.25
N PHE A 69 1.34 12.45 -25.20
CA PHE A 69 1.11 11.80 -23.91
C PHE A 69 0.24 10.55 -24.05
N THR A 70 -0.86 10.65 -24.78
CA THR A 70 -1.76 9.51 -25.02
C THR A 70 -1.04 8.38 -25.74
N LYS A 71 -0.25 8.71 -26.77
CA LYS A 71 0.57 7.73 -27.51
C LYS A 71 1.58 7.03 -26.60
N ASP A 72 2.27 7.78 -25.74
CA ASP A 72 3.25 7.24 -24.80
C ASP A 72 2.60 6.34 -23.74
N VAL A 73 1.42 6.72 -23.22
CA VAL A 73 0.67 5.87 -22.28
C VAL A 73 0.21 4.57 -22.97
N VAL A 74 -0.28 4.64 -24.21
CA VAL A 74 -0.64 3.45 -24.98
C VAL A 74 0.56 2.55 -25.20
N ALA A 75 1.73 3.13 -25.53
CA ALA A 75 2.97 2.36 -25.68
C ALA A 75 3.42 1.71 -24.36
N LEU A 76 3.32 2.42 -23.24
CA LEU A 76 3.58 1.86 -21.91
C LEU A 76 2.68 0.66 -21.64
N PHE A 77 1.37 0.79 -21.88
CA PHE A 77 0.41 -0.28 -21.63
C PHE A 77 0.67 -1.51 -22.51
N ALA A 78 0.99 -1.30 -23.79
CA ALA A 78 1.37 -2.39 -24.68
C ALA A 78 2.60 -3.18 -24.19
N ASN A 79 3.51 -2.53 -23.46
CA ASN A 79 4.73 -3.16 -22.96
C ASN A 79 4.53 -3.87 -21.61
N VAL A 80 3.80 -3.26 -20.67
CA VAL A 80 3.78 -3.71 -19.26
C VAL A 80 2.38 -3.97 -18.69
N CYS A 81 1.30 -3.71 -19.44
CA CYS A 81 -0.07 -3.83 -18.95
C CYS A 81 -1.00 -4.58 -19.92
N ALA A 82 -0.97 -5.92 -19.85
CA ALA A 82 -1.84 -6.77 -20.66
C ALA A 82 -3.23 -7.04 -20.03
N GLY A 83 -3.55 -6.43 -18.89
CA GLY A 83 -4.85 -6.52 -18.23
C GLY A 83 -5.06 -7.74 -17.32
N TYR A 84 -6.31 -8.01 -16.95
CA TYR A 84 -6.67 -9.05 -15.99
C TYR A 84 -6.19 -10.45 -16.41
N GLY A 85 -5.72 -11.23 -15.45
CA GLY A 85 -5.29 -12.62 -15.62
C GLY A 85 -3.92 -12.78 -16.28
N THR A 86 -3.22 -11.68 -16.55
CA THR A 86 -1.88 -11.69 -17.17
C THR A 86 -0.75 -11.46 -16.16
N ASN A 87 -1.07 -11.49 -14.87
CA ASN A 87 -0.15 -11.23 -13.77
C ASN A 87 0.54 -9.84 -13.86
N VAL A 88 -0.23 -8.81 -14.19
CA VAL A 88 0.26 -7.43 -14.30
C VAL A 88 0.90 -6.96 -13.00
N ASP A 89 2.10 -6.41 -13.10
CA ASP A 89 2.73 -5.63 -12.04
C ASP A 89 2.14 -4.22 -12.01
N VAL A 90 1.10 -4.01 -11.21
CA VAL A 90 0.47 -2.69 -11.05
C VAL A 90 1.48 -1.63 -10.61
N GLY A 91 2.48 -2.01 -9.82
CA GLY A 91 3.52 -1.10 -9.37
C GLY A 91 4.40 -0.61 -10.51
N GLU A 92 4.79 -1.50 -11.42
CA GLU A 92 5.53 -1.16 -12.64
C GLU A 92 4.72 -0.21 -13.53
N VAL A 93 3.45 -0.54 -13.79
CA VAL A 93 2.57 0.30 -14.62
C VAL A 93 2.41 1.70 -14.02
N LEU A 94 2.10 1.81 -12.72
CA LEU A 94 1.89 3.10 -12.07
C LEU A 94 3.17 3.93 -11.99
N ARG A 95 4.34 3.32 -11.80
CA ARG A 95 5.63 4.05 -11.86
C ARG A 95 5.87 4.61 -13.27
N GLY A 96 5.67 3.80 -14.31
CA GLY A 96 5.78 4.27 -15.69
C GLY A 96 4.79 5.40 -16.01
N VAL A 97 3.57 5.32 -15.50
CA VAL A 97 2.58 6.40 -15.62
C VAL A 97 3.06 7.68 -14.92
N LEU A 98 3.58 7.59 -13.69
CA LEU A 98 4.11 8.76 -12.97
C LEU A 98 5.32 9.40 -13.67
N GLU A 99 6.16 8.59 -14.31
CA GLU A 99 7.26 9.09 -15.16
C GLU A 99 6.74 9.88 -16.37
N LEU A 100 5.68 9.39 -17.04
CA LEU A 100 5.04 10.12 -18.14
C LEU A 100 4.40 11.42 -17.64
N VAL A 101 3.66 11.38 -16.54
CA VAL A 101 3.09 12.60 -15.93
C VAL A 101 4.20 13.63 -15.68
N LYS A 102 5.31 13.20 -15.07
CA LYS A 102 6.46 14.08 -14.81
C LYS A 102 7.06 14.63 -16.11
N ARG A 103 7.26 13.79 -17.13
CA ARG A 103 7.83 14.18 -18.43
C ARG A 103 7.00 15.27 -19.12
N TYR A 104 5.68 15.12 -19.10
CA TYR A 104 4.76 16.07 -19.70
C TYR A 104 4.37 17.21 -18.76
N SER A 105 5.01 17.32 -17.58
CA SER A 105 4.74 18.36 -16.56
C SER A 105 3.25 18.49 -16.21
N LEU A 106 2.55 17.35 -16.18
CA LEU A 106 1.14 17.32 -15.81
C LEU A 106 1.01 17.62 -14.31
N ARG A 107 0.26 18.67 -13.98
CA ARG A 107 -0.06 18.97 -12.58
C ARG A 107 -1.11 17.99 -12.10
N ILE A 108 -0.80 17.22 -11.07
CA ILE A 108 -1.75 16.31 -10.46
C ILE A 108 -2.20 16.84 -9.11
N ASP A 109 -3.49 16.69 -8.80
CA ASP A 109 -4.04 16.96 -7.48
C ASP A 109 -3.40 16.08 -6.38
N ALA A 110 -3.23 16.66 -5.19
CA ALA A 110 -2.65 15.98 -4.03
C ALA A 110 -3.48 14.76 -3.59
N ASN A 111 -4.81 14.81 -3.73
CA ASN A 111 -5.70 13.69 -3.44
C ASN A 111 -5.38 12.51 -4.35
N TYR A 112 -5.21 12.75 -5.65
CA TYR A 112 -4.85 11.68 -6.59
C TYR A 112 -3.46 11.12 -6.32
N ALA A 113 -2.47 11.99 -6.06
CA ALA A 113 -1.13 11.53 -5.70
C ALA A 113 -1.19 10.58 -4.48
N THR A 114 -1.97 10.95 -3.46
CA THR A 114 -2.21 10.11 -2.28
C THR A 114 -2.82 8.75 -2.64
N LEU A 115 -3.81 8.72 -3.55
CA LEU A 115 -4.40 7.45 -4.00
C LEU A 115 -3.42 6.55 -4.74
N VAL A 116 -2.60 7.11 -5.63
CA VAL A 116 -1.59 6.33 -6.37
C VAL A 116 -0.57 5.75 -5.40
N VAL A 117 -0.09 6.55 -4.44
CA VAL A 117 0.82 6.06 -3.40
C VAL A 117 0.16 4.96 -2.57
N ASN A 118 -1.11 5.12 -2.17
CA ASN A 118 -1.85 4.09 -1.44
C ASN A 118 -1.92 2.76 -2.22
N VAL A 119 -2.18 2.80 -3.54
CA VAL A 119 -2.19 1.59 -4.38
C VAL A 119 -0.79 0.97 -4.47
N LEU A 120 0.25 1.77 -4.66
CA LEU A 120 1.65 1.29 -4.67
C LEU A 120 2.03 0.61 -3.35
N CYS A 121 1.59 1.15 -2.21
CA CYS A 121 1.81 0.55 -0.90
C CYS A 121 1.06 -0.78 -0.74
N ILE A 122 -0.21 -0.85 -1.17
CA ILE A 122 -1.01 -2.09 -1.14
C ILE A 122 -0.35 -3.16 -2.01
N GLU A 123 0.07 -2.79 -3.22
CA GLU A 123 0.76 -3.67 -4.16
C GLU A 123 2.07 -4.19 -3.55
N GLY A 124 2.92 -3.30 -3.05
CA GLY A 124 4.19 -3.67 -2.42
C GLY A 124 4.02 -4.57 -1.19
N LEU A 125 2.99 -4.32 -0.37
CA LEU A 125 2.65 -5.17 0.77
C LEU A 125 2.14 -6.54 0.32
N ALA A 126 1.21 -6.57 -0.62
CA ALA A 126 0.66 -7.80 -1.19
C ALA A 126 1.77 -8.70 -1.74
N ARG A 127 2.70 -8.13 -2.50
CA ARG A 127 3.83 -8.88 -3.07
C ARG A 127 4.77 -9.46 -2.01
N ARG A 128 4.98 -8.75 -0.89
CA ARG A 128 5.80 -9.23 0.23
C ARG A 128 5.11 -10.33 1.03
N VAL A 129 3.80 -10.22 1.25
CA VAL A 129 3.02 -11.17 2.06
C VAL A 129 2.64 -12.42 1.27
N CYS A 130 2.23 -12.25 0.01
CA CYS A 130 1.81 -13.33 -0.87
C CYS A 130 2.20 -12.99 -2.32
N PRO A 131 3.40 -13.40 -2.79
CA PRO A 131 3.90 -13.06 -4.12
C PRO A 131 3.04 -13.57 -5.28
N THR A 132 2.22 -14.60 -5.04
CA THR A 132 1.30 -15.17 -6.03
C THR A 132 -0.04 -14.45 -6.09
N TYR A 133 -0.27 -13.47 -5.22
CA TYR A 133 -1.51 -12.70 -5.19
C TYR A 133 -1.43 -11.48 -6.11
N ASN A 134 -2.29 -11.47 -7.14
CA ASN A 134 -2.44 -10.33 -8.02
C ASN A 134 -3.56 -9.40 -7.53
N VAL A 135 -3.18 -8.20 -7.06
CA VAL A 135 -4.11 -7.21 -6.51
C VAL A 135 -5.11 -6.73 -7.56
N LEU A 136 -4.68 -6.58 -8.81
CA LEU A 136 -5.55 -6.12 -9.90
C LEU A 136 -6.66 -7.13 -10.19
N ASP A 137 -6.32 -8.41 -10.27
CA ASP A 137 -7.27 -9.49 -10.49
C ASP A 137 -8.27 -9.64 -9.34
N ALA A 138 -7.81 -9.46 -8.11
CA ALA A 138 -8.69 -9.49 -6.95
C ALA A 138 -9.64 -8.29 -6.89
N ALA A 139 -9.24 -7.13 -7.43
CA ALA A 139 -10.09 -5.94 -7.49
C ALA A 139 -11.16 -6.00 -8.60
N LYS A 140 -10.99 -6.87 -9.61
CA LYS A 140 -11.89 -7.01 -10.76
C LYS A 140 -13.39 -6.98 -10.43
N PRO A 141 -13.93 -7.79 -9.50
CA PRO A 141 -15.37 -7.77 -9.21
C PRO A 141 -15.86 -6.43 -8.64
N LEU A 142 -15.02 -5.73 -7.87
CA LEU A 142 -15.35 -4.42 -7.30
C LEU A 142 -15.37 -3.35 -8.40
N LEU A 143 -14.40 -3.41 -9.34
CA LEU A 143 -14.30 -2.49 -10.46
C LEU A 143 -15.42 -2.69 -11.47
N GLN A 144 -15.78 -3.94 -11.79
CA GLN A 144 -16.88 -4.26 -12.72
C GLN A 144 -18.25 -3.86 -12.18
N SER A 145 -18.49 -4.04 -10.87
CA SER A 145 -19.75 -3.59 -10.25
C SER A 145 -19.90 -2.07 -10.33
N ARG A 146 -18.79 -1.32 -10.27
CA ARG A 146 -18.80 0.13 -10.25
C ARG A 146 -18.79 0.74 -11.66
N SER A 147 -18.08 0.14 -12.62
CA SER A 147 -18.09 0.59 -14.02
C SER A 147 -19.49 0.50 -14.63
N HIS A 148 -20.24 -0.57 -14.37
CA HIS A 148 -21.64 -0.70 -14.81
C HIS A 148 -22.54 0.42 -14.24
N PHE A 149 -22.28 0.86 -13.01
CA PHE A 149 -23.01 1.96 -12.38
C PHE A 149 -22.61 3.34 -12.94
N LEU A 150 -21.34 3.52 -13.31
CA LEU A 150 -20.84 4.78 -13.86
C LEU A 150 -21.24 4.94 -15.34
N SER A 151 -21.21 3.87 -16.12
CA SER A 151 -21.60 3.90 -17.55
C SER A 151 -23.10 4.17 -17.75
N THR A 152 -23.94 3.90 -16.75
CA THR A 152 -25.36 4.27 -16.76
C THR A 152 -25.62 5.71 -16.34
N ARG A 153 -24.61 6.42 -15.80
CA ARG A 153 -24.72 7.81 -15.35
C ARG A 153 -24.30 8.80 -16.44
N THR A 154 -23.24 8.50 -17.19
CA THR A 154 -22.80 9.33 -18.32
C THR A 154 -23.83 9.40 -19.45
N THR A 155 -24.66 8.37 -19.66
CA THR A 155 -25.78 8.45 -20.62
C THR A 155 -26.93 9.33 -20.13
N ILE A 156 -27.02 9.63 -18.83
CA ILE A 156 -28.09 10.48 -18.29
C ILE A 156 -27.68 11.95 -18.37
N ASP A 157 -26.40 12.26 -18.18
CA ASP A 157 -25.90 13.64 -18.17
C ASP A 157 -25.64 14.19 -19.60
N ASN A 158 -25.40 13.33 -20.60
CA ASN A 158 -25.20 13.74 -21.99
C ASN A 158 -26.49 14.05 -22.78
N ASP A 159 -27.67 13.73 -22.22
CA ASP A 159 -28.97 13.97 -22.87
C ASP A 159 -29.64 15.30 -22.45
N ASP A 160 -29.07 16.05 -21.50
CA ASP A 160 -29.73 17.23 -20.91
C ASP A 160 -29.42 18.58 -21.63
N ASP A 161 -28.58 18.61 -22.68
CA ASP A 161 -28.18 19.88 -23.35
C ASP A 161 -28.95 20.22 -24.64
N ASN A 162 -29.93 19.41 -25.05
CA ASN A 162 -30.67 19.73 -26.27
C ASN A 162 -32.13 19.26 -26.23
N ASP A 163 -32.98 19.91 -25.43
CA ASP A 163 -34.44 19.85 -25.65
C ASP A 163 -35.16 21.07 -25.07
N ASN A 164 -35.40 22.04 -25.95
CA ASN A 164 -36.52 22.97 -25.77
C ASN A 164 -37.84 22.22 -26.05
N HIS A 165 -38.78 22.34 -25.11
CA HIS A 165 -40.22 22.05 -25.27
C HIS A 165 -40.67 20.57 -25.38
N HIS A 166 -40.96 19.93 -24.23
CA HIS A 166 -42.21 19.16 -24.03
C HIS A 166 -42.46 18.83 -22.55
N HIS A 167 -43.33 19.62 -21.90
CA HIS A 167 -43.72 19.45 -20.50
C HIS A 167 -44.84 18.39 -20.40
N GLY A 168 -44.59 17.27 -19.72
CA GLY A 168 -45.69 16.39 -19.27
C GLY A 168 -45.36 14.92 -18.98
N ILE A 169 -44.54 14.25 -19.81
CA ILE A 169 -44.38 12.77 -19.72
C ILE A 169 -43.06 12.36 -19.03
N GLY A 170 -42.02 13.19 -19.07
CA GLY A 170 -40.69 12.88 -18.52
C GLY A 170 -40.66 12.72 -16.98
N GLU A 171 -41.45 13.51 -16.25
CA GLU A 171 -41.44 13.50 -14.78
C GLU A 171 -42.03 12.20 -14.17
N ILE A 172 -43.02 11.61 -14.83
CA ILE A 172 -43.65 10.35 -14.39
C ILE A 172 -42.65 9.19 -14.52
N CYS A 173 -41.91 9.13 -15.63
CA CYS A 173 -40.84 8.16 -15.85
C CYS A 173 -39.66 8.34 -14.88
N LYS A 174 -39.24 9.59 -14.60
CA LYS A 174 -38.18 9.87 -13.61
C LYS A 174 -38.57 9.44 -12.19
N ARG A 175 -39.86 9.54 -11.82
CA ARG A 175 -40.38 9.14 -10.49
C ARG A 175 -40.54 7.62 -10.34
N LEU A 176 -40.99 6.93 -11.39
CA LEU A 176 -41.07 5.46 -11.45
C LEU A 176 -39.68 4.82 -11.42
N ARG A 177 -38.72 5.37 -12.17
CA ARG A 177 -37.32 4.91 -12.20
C ARG A 177 -36.65 5.01 -10.81
N ARG A 178 -36.92 6.08 -10.05
CA ARG A 178 -36.44 6.23 -8.66
C ARG A 178 -37.02 5.18 -7.70
N LYS A 179 -38.29 4.82 -7.86
CA LYS A 179 -38.93 3.76 -7.04
C LYS A 179 -38.40 2.37 -7.40
N PHE A 180 -38.26 2.08 -8.70
CA PHE A 180 -37.65 0.83 -9.16
C PHE A 180 -36.20 0.69 -8.71
N ARG A 181 -35.41 1.77 -8.74
CA ARG A 181 -34.02 1.76 -8.26
C ARG A 181 -33.90 1.39 -6.77
N LYS A 182 -34.81 1.88 -5.92
CA LYS A 182 -34.84 1.52 -4.49
C LYS A 182 -35.18 0.04 -4.26
N ILE A 183 -36.05 -0.52 -5.10
CA ILE A 183 -36.45 -1.94 -5.04
C ILE A 183 -35.31 -2.84 -5.55
N ILE A 184 -34.73 -2.48 -6.70
CA ILE A 184 -33.60 -3.20 -7.31
C ILE A 184 -32.41 -3.21 -6.35
N ILE A 185 -32.04 -2.08 -5.75
CA ILE A 185 -30.95 -2.04 -4.76
C ILE A 185 -31.27 -2.95 -3.58
N ARG A 186 -32.50 -2.91 -3.01
CA ARG A 186 -32.88 -3.79 -1.91
C ARG A 186 -32.80 -5.28 -2.23
N ILE A 187 -33.05 -5.68 -3.48
CA ILE A 187 -33.06 -7.08 -3.91
C ILE A 187 -31.67 -7.53 -4.39
N LEU A 188 -30.91 -6.70 -5.10
CA LEU A 188 -29.60 -7.05 -5.63
C LEU A 188 -28.47 -6.92 -4.61
N THR A 189 -28.55 -6.01 -3.65
CA THR A 189 -27.51 -5.87 -2.61
C THR A 189 -27.25 -7.20 -1.87
N PRO A 190 -28.25 -7.99 -1.42
CA PRO A 190 -27.96 -9.28 -0.78
C PRO A 190 -27.36 -10.32 -1.74
N ILE A 191 -27.74 -10.31 -3.03
CA ILE A 191 -27.19 -11.25 -4.03
C ILE A 191 -25.72 -10.91 -4.35
N VAL A 192 -25.42 -9.63 -4.54
CA VAL A 192 -24.05 -9.14 -4.75
C VAL A 192 -23.21 -9.37 -3.50
N TYR A 193 -23.78 -9.18 -2.31
CA TYR A 193 -23.13 -9.48 -1.03
C TYR A 193 -22.82 -10.97 -0.88
N MET A 194 -23.76 -11.87 -1.23
CA MET A 194 -23.52 -13.32 -1.20
C MET A 194 -22.48 -13.76 -2.24
N LYS A 195 -22.50 -13.18 -3.45
CA LYS A 195 -21.48 -13.47 -4.47
C LYS A 195 -20.09 -12.97 -4.06
N LYS A 196 -20.02 -11.82 -3.39
CA LYS A 196 -18.79 -11.32 -2.77
C LYS A 196 -18.30 -12.26 -1.68
N ASN A 197 -19.17 -12.66 -0.76
CA ASN A 197 -18.79 -13.57 0.33
C ASN A 197 -18.29 -14.91 -0.20
N TRP A 198 -18.91 -15.44 -1.27
CA TRP A 198 -18.45 -16.66 -1.92
C TRP A 198 -17.08 -16.50 -2.59
N MET A 199 -16.80 -15.36 -3.23
CA MET A 199 -15.47 -15.10 -3.80
C MET A 199 -14.41 -14.84 -2.72
N ASP A 200 -14.76 -14.14 -1.64
CA ASP A 200 -13.89 -13.90 -0.50
C ASP A 200 -13.55 -15.24 0.19
N ASP A 201 -14.54 -16.13 0.36
CA ASP A 201 -14.32 -17.49 0.89
C ASP A 201 -13.42 -18.32 -0.03
N GLN A 202 -13.65 -18.28 -1.35
CA GLN A 202 -12.76 -18.93 -2.33
C GLN A 202 -11.34 -18.35 -2.29
N PHE A 203 -11.21 -17.04 -2.10
CA PHE A 203 -9.94 -16.34 -1.99
C PHE A 203 -9.19 -16.75 -0.71
N PHE A 204 -9.82 -16.66 0.47
CA PHE A 204 -9.21 -17.05 1.74
C PHE A 204 -8.93 -18.55 1.84
N ASN A 205 -9.71 -19.38 1.15
CA ASN A 205 -9.43 -20.82 1.05
C ASN A 205 -8.21 -21.09 0.17
N ARG A 206 -8.04 -20.39 -0.96
CA ARG A 206 -6.82 -20.48 -1.77
C ARG A 206 -5.59 -19.97 -1.01
N LEU A 207 -5.71 -18.89 -0.23
CA LEU A 207 -4.63 -18.41 0.64
C LEU A 207 -4.23 -19.46 1.68
N ARG A 208 -5.21 -20.09 2.35
CA ARG A 208 -4.96 -21.18 3.30
C ARG A 208 -4.33 -22.41 2.63
N GLU A 209 -4.77 -22.77 1.43
CA GLU A 209 -4.16 -23.85 0.66
C GLU A 209 -2.72 -23.56 0.25
N GLN A 210 -2.42 -22.32 -0.15
CA GLN A 210 -1.05 -21.91 -0.48
C GLN A 210 -0.16 -21.90 0.77
N GLN A 211 -0.64 -21.36 1.89
CA GLN A 211 0.09 -21.44 3.17
C GLN A 211 0.33 -22.89 3.60
N ASN A 212 -0.66 -23.77 3.45
CA ASN A 212 -0.51 -25.19 3.74
C ASN A 212 0.51 -25.84 2.81
N LYS A 213 0.51 -25.52 1.51
CA LYS A 213 1.49 -26.03 0.53
C LYS A 213 2.91 -25.53 0.82
N THR A 214 3.09 -24.27 1.22
CA THR A 214 4.39 -23.71 1.64
C THR A 214 4.87 -24.32 2.96
N GLN A 215 3.96 -24.62 3.90
CA GLN A 215 4.29 -25.41 5.10
C GLN A 215 4.70 -26.84 4.74
N GLN A 216 4.04 -27.46 3.76
CA GLN A 216 4.32 -28.84 3.35
C GLN A 216 5.63 -28.96 2.56
N THR A 217 6.02 -27.96 1.78
CA THR A 217 7.36 -27.91 1.14
C THR A 217 8.47 -27.53 2.13
N SER A 218 8.15 -26.77 3.19
CA SER A 218 9.04 -26.55 4.35
C SER A 218 9.13 -27.77 5.29
N MET A 219 8.27 -28.78 5.14
CA MET A 219 8.32 -30.00 5.96
C MET A 219 9.39 -31.01 5.51
N ASN A 220 10.18 -30.73 4.47
CA ASN A 220 11.38 -31.51 4.16
C ASN A 220 12.69 -30.93 4.75
N THR A 221 12.64 -29.75 5.38
CA THR A 221 13.73 -29.19 6.21
C THR A 221 13.42 -29.25 7.71
N GLY A 222 12.21 -29.68 8.10
CA GLY A 222 11.79 -29.83 9.50
C GLY A 222 12.63 -30.82 10.31
N TRP A 223 13.22 -31.83 9.66
CA TRP A 223 14.16 -32.74 10.33
C TRP A 223 15.48 -32.05 10.71
N VAL A 224 16.00 -31.16 9.84
CA VAL A 224 17.25 -30.43 10.10
C VAL A 224 17.02 -29.38 11.18
N LEU A 225 15.90 -28.65 11.14
CA LEU A 225 15.59 -27.63 12.14
C LEU A 225 15.26 -28.26 13.51
N LYS A 226 14.51 -29.36 13.56
CA LYS A 226 14.27 -30.11 14.82
C LYS A 226 15.56 -30.72 15.37
N ARG A 227 16.45 -31.22 14.51
CA ARG A 227 17.75 -31.75 14.93
C ARG A 227 18.70 -30.64 15.40
N MET A 228 18.66 -29.46 14.80
CA MET A 228 19.42 -28.30 15.28
C MET A 228 18.89 -27.77 16.61
N ILE A 229 17.58 -27.67 16.81
CA ILE A 229 16.98 -27.28 18.09
C ILE A 229 17.33 -28.31 19.17
N PHE A 230 17.26 -29.60 18.85
CA PHE A 230 17.63 -30.66 19.79
C PHE A 230 19.13 -30.63 20.15
N LEU A 231 20.01 -30.41 19.17
CA LEU A 231 21.46 -30.25 19.41
C LEU A 231 21.76 -28.99 20.23
N PHE A 232 21.02 -27.90 19.99
CA PHE A 232 21.15 -26.66 20.76
C PHE A 232 20.71 -26.84 22.21
N GLU A 233 19.55 -27.45 22.46
CA GLU A 233 19.12 -27.77 23.84
C GLU A 233 20.10 -28.72 24.55
N TYR A 234 20.65 -29.70 23.83
CA TYR A 234 21.63 -30.62 24.38
C TYR A 234 22.96 -29.92 24.72
N ALA A 235 23.43 -29.02 23.85
CA ALA A 235 24.62 -28.20 24.10
C ALA A 235 24.42 -27.26 25.28
N VAL A 236 23.25 -26.61 25.39
CA VAL A 236 22.92 -25.74 26.54
C VAL A 236 22.89 -26.54 27.84
N ARG A 237 22.34 -27.77 27.84
CA ARG A 237 22.35 -28.64 29.03
C ARG A 237 23.76 -29.08 29.42
N ILE A 238 24.61 -29.45 28.45
CA ILE A 238 26.02 -29.77 28.72
C ILE A 238 26.77 -28.54 29.26
N PHE A 239 26.53 -27.38 28.68
CA PHE A 239 27.18 -26.15 29.14
C PHE A 239 26.75 -25.81 30.57
N ALA A 240 25.46 -25.96 30.89
CA ALA A 240 24.95 -25.75 32.24
C ALA A 240 25.54 -26.75 33.26
N THR A 241 25.70 -28.03 32.89
CA THR A 241 26.32 -29.02 33.79
C THR A 241 27.82 -28.80 33.96
N LEU A 242 28.54 -28.38 32.91
CA LEU A 242 29.95 -27.99 33.00
C LEU A 242 30.13 -26.75 33.85
N LEU A 243 29.27 -25.73 33.69
CA LEU A 243 29.29 -24.52 34.51
C LEU A 243 29.03 -24.84 35.99
N ALA A 244 28.06 -25.72 36.28
CA ALA A 244 27.78 -26.18 37.64
C ALA A 244 28.95 -26.99 38.22
N ALA A 245 29.61 -27.83 37.42
CA ALA A 245 30.81 -28.56 37.85
C ALA A 245 32.01 -27.65 38.12
N GLN A 246 32.14 -26.55 37.37
CA GLN A 246 33.19 -25.54 37.56
C GLN A 246 32.95 -24.67 38.82
N GLN A 247 31.69 -24.43 39.17
CA GLN A 247 31.31 -23.82 40.45
C GLN A 247 31.55 -24.76 41.64
N ALA A 248 31.33 -26.07 41.47
CA ALA A 248 31.61 -27.04 42.52
C ALA A 248 33.12 -27.19 42.81
N THR A 249 33.98 -27.07 41.80
CA THR A 249 35.45 -27.14 41.98
C THR A 249 36.05 -25.87 42.61
N THR A 250 35.41 -24.72 42.43
CA THR A 250 35.81 -23.46 43.10
C THR A 250 35.37 -23.40 44.58
N LEU A 251 34.31 -24.12 44.95
CA LEU A 251 33.90 -24.26 46.35
C LEU A 251 34.76 -25.26 47.14
N VAL A 252 35.29 -26.31 46.50
CA VAL A 252 36.21 -27.25 47.18
C VAL A 252 37.58 -26.62 47.44
N SER A 253 38.05 -25.71 46.58
CA SER A 253 39.31 -25.00 46.76
C SER A 253 39.27 -23.86 47.80
N SER A 254 38.09 -23.32 48.12
CA SER A 254 37.93 -22.28 49.14
C SER A 254 37.76 -22.81 50.57
N VAL A 255 37.45 -24.10 50.76
CA VAL A 255 37.36 -24.74 52.09
C VAL A 255 38.73 -25.20 52.61
N SER A 256 39.72 -25.40 51.73
CA SER A 256 41.06 -25.85 52.15
C SER A 256 41.99 -24.74 52.66
N PHE A 257 41.58 -23.47 52.66
CA PHE A 257 42.46 -22.34 53.01
C PHE A 257 42.12 -21.64 54.34
N SER A 258 41.41 -22.31 55.26
CA SER A 258 41.20 -21.79 56.62
C SER A 258 41.80 -22.71 57.67
N LYS A 259 43.13 -22.71 57.77
CA LYS A 259 43.83 -23.14 58.99
C LYS A 259 45.24 -22.54 59.09
N GLN A 260 45.41 -21.64 60.08
CA GLN A 260 46.66 -21.22 60.75
C GLN A 260 47.67 -20.40 59.89
N GLU A 261 48.33 -19.31 60.31
CA GLU A 261 48.62 -18.67 61.61
C GLU A 261 49.25 -17.25 61.33
N PRO A 262 49.96 -16.52 62.23
CA PRO A 262 49.55 -15.20 62.72
C PRO A 262 50.47 -13.99 62.37
N GLN A 263 49.95 -12.79 62.70
CA GLN A 263 50.59 -11.53 63.15
C GLN A 263 51.89 -10.98 62.51
N GLN A 264 51.81 -9.72 62.03
CA GLN A 264 52.72 -8.58 62.31
C GLN A 264 52.17 -7.34 61.56
N GLN A 265 51.67 -6.29 62.25
CA GLN A 265 52.38 -5.09 62.75
C GLN A 265 53.16 -4.29 61.67
N GLU A 266 52.65 -3.10 61.33
CA GLU A 266 53.32 -1.77 61.30
C GLU A 266 52.63 -0.82 60.30
N ILE A 267 51.96 0.24 60.77
CA ILE A 267 52.42 1.64 60.96
C ILE A 267 52.31 2.52 59.68
N SER A 268 51.68 3.69 59.89
CA SER A 268 51.78 4.96 59.15
C SER A 268 51.08 5.09 57.79
N SER A 269 50.52 6.23 57.39
CA SER A 269 50.20 7.53 58.02
C SER A 269 49.73 8.45 56.87
N CYS A 270 48.77 9.36 57.15
CA CYS A 270 48.59 10.67 56.48
C CYS A 270 48.18 10.65 54.98
N LEU A 271 47.54 11.65 54.37
CA LEU A 271 46.88 12.93 54.69
C LEU A 271 46.00 13.22 53.44
N ILE A 272 44.69 13.47 53.55
CA ILE A 272 43.99 14.76 53.29
C ILE A 272 43.90 15.25 51.81
N PRO A 273 42.78 15.90 51.40
CA PRO A 273 42.22 15.94 50.04
C PRO A 273 42.17 17.35 49.38
N GLN A 274 41.33 17.49 48.34
CA GLN A 274 40.90 18.69 47.58
C GLN A 274 41.86 19.10 46.44
N GLU A 275 41.47 19.67 45.29
CA GLU A 275 40.44 20.67 44.89
C GLU A 275 40.29 20.57 43.33
N GLU A 276 39.10 20.74 42.72
CA GLU A 276 38.58 21.93 41.99
C GLU A 276 39.33 22.42 40.72
N GLY A 277 38.55 23.00 39.79
CA GLY A 277 38.93 23.61 38.51
C GLY A 277 37.99 23.10 37.40
N GLU A 278 36.83 23.69 37.13
CA GLU A 278 36.58 25.01 36.50
C GLU A 278 37.38 25.27 35.22
N ASP A 279 36.64 25.50 34.13
CA ASP A 279 36.84 26.51 33.07
C ASP A 279 36.26 25.97 31.75
N GLU A 280 35.11 26.46 31.30
CA GLU A 280 34.90 27.72 30.58
C GLU A 280 35.39 27.73 29.12
N ASN A 281 34.43 28.13 28.27
CA ASN A 281 34.55 29.00 27.11
C ASN A 281 34.81 28.48 25.69
N ASN A 282 33.91 29.03 24.87
CA ASN A 282 34.06 29.62 23.54
C ASN A 282 33.80 28.73 22.31
N THR A 283 32.70 28.97 21.57
CA THR A 283 32.39 30.08 20.62
C THR A 283 33.11 29.90 19.28
N LEU A 284 32.35 29.53 18.27
CA LEU A 284 32.11 30.29 17.02
C LEU A 284 30.99 29.63 16.21
#